data_AF-A0A3M7HF11-F1
#
_entry.id   AF-A0A3M7HF11-F1
#
_cell.length_a   1.000
_cell.length_b   1.000
_cell.length_c   1.000
_cell.angle_alpha   90.00
_cell.angle_beta   90.00
_cell.angle_gamma   90.00
#
_symmetry.space_group_name_H-M   'P 1'
#
loop_
_entity.id
_entity.type
_entity.pdbx_description
1 polymer ?
#
loop_
_entity_poly.entity_id
_entity_poly.type
_entity_poly.pdbx_seq_one_letter_code
_entity_poly.pdbx_strand_id
1 'polypeptide(L)'
;MTSSPSGASPASKPQDFSLSSLQQFIADSAGKQSPRSTSGTPERSEPQTLALQVAHNLRFQHEWTDIRMHFRPSDRTTASSLPRPMLSGMPPRRLYVHPDEQIEVLKKQREQGKAGWPDLASEREWVLPTQLKETWTLRRFAEVFDALAVVPAEGEGGAVFSNGTSKADVPAHGSDGDGAEGEMSKWRKTQPKRLLLATVDDDSTVVYYIIHDGIVKPRQN
;
A
#
# COMPACT_ATOMS: atom_id res chain seq x y z
N MET A 1 -34.47 -7.68 69.14
CA MET A 1 -33.85 -6.63 68.30
C MET A 1 -32.47 -7.09 67.92
N THR A 2 -32.27 -7.65 66.71
CA THR A 2 -30.96 -7.72 66.04
C THR A 2 -31.22 -7.88 64.54
N SER A 3 -30.99 -6.78 63.83
CA SER A 3 -30.96 -6.65 62.38
C SER A 3 -29.56 -6.99 61.85
N SER A 4 -29.47 -7.69 60.72
CA SER A 4 -28.42 -7.54 59.68
C SER A 4 -28.68 -8.49 58.50
N PRO A 5 -28.90 -7.99 57.27
CA PRO A 5 -28.69 -8.77 56.06
C PRO A 5 -27.30 -8.49 55.48
N SER A 6 -26.53 -9.55 55.23
CA SER A 6 -25.23 -9.51 54.56
C SER A 6 -25.43 -9.18 53.08
N GLY A 7 -25.07 -7.96 52.66
CA GLY A 7 -25.01 -7.57 51.27
C GLY A 7 -23.83 -8.23 50.57
N ALA A 8 -24.12 -9.18 49.66
CA ALA A 8 -23.14 -9.67 48.70
C ALA A 8 -23.12 -8.73 47.49
N SER A 9 -22.04 -7.98 47.31
CA SER A 9 -21.78 -7.24 46.06
C SER A 9 -21.53 -8.24 44.92
N PRO A 10 -22.17 -8.10 43.75
CA PRO A 10 -21.85 -8.93 42.60
C PRO A 10 -20.50 -8.49 42.02
N ALA A 11 -19.57 -9.43 41.91
CA ALA A 11 -18.30 -9.27 41.23
C ALA A 11 -18.53 -8.80 39.78
N SER A 12 -17.88 -7.70 39.40
CA SER A 12 -17.82 -7.19 38.04
C SER A 12 -17.20 -8.23 37.11
N LYS A 13 -17.95 -8.69 36.11
CA LYS A 13 -17.43 -9.55 35.04
C LYS A 13 -16.30 -8.82 34.28
N PRO A 14 -15.24 -9.53 33.84
CA PRO A 14 -14.22 -8.93 32.99
C PRO A 14 -14.87 -8.44 31.69
N GLN A 15 -14.56 -7.22 31.29
CA GLN A 15 -14.98 -6.68 29.99
C GLN A 15 -14.18 -7.39 28.90
N ASP A 16 -14.87 -8.13 28.04
CA ASP A 16 -14.29 -8.68 26.82
C ASP A 16 -14.02 -7.52 25.86
N PHE A 17 -12.79 -7.01 25.84
CA PHE A 17 -12.36 -6.04 24.84
C PHE A 17 -12.22 -6.76 23.50
N SER A 18 -13.24 -6.67 22.67
CA SER A 18 -13.18 -7.11 21.28
C SER A 18 -12.08 -6.30 20.56
N LEU A 19 -11.18 -6.99 19.87
CA LEU A 19 -10.09 -6.37 19.10
C LEU A 19 -10.67 -5.50 17.97
N SER A 20 -10.01 -4.38 17.66
CA SER A 20 -10.38 -3.59 16.48
C SER A 20 -10.12 -4.38 15.19
N SER A 21 -10.79 -4.01 14.08
CA SER A 21 -10.60 -4.68 12.78
C SER A 21 -9.14 -4.70 12.34
N LEU A 22 -8.40 -3.60 12.58
CA LEU A 22 -6.97 -3.51 12.30
C LEU A 22 -6.16 -4.46 13.20
N GLN A 23 -6.45 -4.48 14.50
CA GLN A 23 -5.76 -5.36 15.45
C GLN A 23 -6.00 -6.83 15.12
N GLN A 24 -7.25 -7.19 14.77
CA GLN A 24 -7.61 -8.53 14.33
C GLN A 24 -6.88 -8.88 13.03
N PHE A 25 -6.86 -7.97 12.04
CA PHE A 25 -6.15 -8.18 10.79
C PHE A 25 -4.63 -8.40 10.99
N ILE A 26 -4.02 -7.62 11.88
CA ILE A 26 -2.61 -7.78 12.25
C ILE A 26 -2.42 -9.14 12.94
N ALA A 27 -3.30 -9.52 13.89
CA ALA A 27 -3.24 -10.80 14.59
C ALA A 27 -3.39 -12.01 13.63
N ASP A 28 -4.36 -11.97 12.72
CA ASP A 28 -4.59 -13.02 11.71
C ASP A 28 -3.41 -13.16 10.75
N SER A 29 -2.75 -12.04 10.44
CA SER A 29 -1.53 -12.03 9.64
C SER A 29 -0.33 -12.65 10.38
N ALA A 30 -0.35 -12.74 11.72
CA ALA A 30 0.66 -13.50 12.48
C ALA A 30 0.40 -15.00 12.44
N GLY A 31 -0.86 -15.41 12.62
CA GLY A 31 -1.23 -16.83 12.76
C GLY A 31 -0.95 -17.69 11.53
N LYS A 32 -0.71 -17.07 10.36
CA LYS A 32 -0.39 -17.78 9.10
C LYS A 32 1.08 -18.22 8.98
N GLN A 33 1.98 -17.81 9.89
CA GLN A 33 3.35 -18.33 9.95
C GLN A 33 3.40 -19.55 10.90
N SER A 34 3.84 -20.70 10.39
CA SER A 34 3.83 -22.02 11.05
C SER A 34 4.37 -22.00 12.51
N PRO A 35 3.81 -22.80 13.44
CA PRO A 35 4.18 -22.76 14.84
C PRO A 35 5.47 -23.56 15.05
N ARG A 36 6.61 -22.88 15.07
CA ARG A 36 7.82 -23.42 15.70
C ARG A 36 8.62 -22.31 16.33
N SER A 37 8.31 -22.03 17.60
CA SER A 37 9.26 -21.83 18.71
C SER A 37 8.49 -21.41 19.96
N THR A 38 8.62 -22.24 21.00
CA THR A 38 8.18 -22.00 22.37
C THR A 38 9.05 -20.93 23.04
N SER A 39 8.42 -20.13 23.91
CA SER A 39 8.97 -19.11 24.83
C SER A 39 9.65 -17.89 24.21
N GLY A 40 8.92 -16.77 24.22
CA GLY A 40 9.34 -15.43 23.81
C GLY A 40 8.23 -14.80 22.98
N THR A 41 7.73 -13.63 23.39
CA THR A 41 6.79 -12.82 22.60
C THR A 41 7.32 -12.74 21.16
N PRO A 42 6.56 -13.13 20.12
CA PRO A 42 7.00 -12.93 18.75
C PRO A 42 6.91 -11.44 18.46
N GLU A 43 7.94 -10.69 18.84
CA GLU A 43 8.15 -9.31 18.41
C GLU A 43 8.31 -9.35 16.88
N ARG A 44 7.17 -9.26 16.18
CA ARG A 44 7.16 -9.00 14.74
C ARG A 44 7.96 -7.72 14.54
N SER A 45 8.83 -7.68 13.53
CA SER A 45 9.60 -6.46 13.29
C SER A 45 8.64 -5.29 13.10
N GLU A 46 8.71 -4.26 13.96
CA GLU A 46 8.00 -2.98 13.86
C GLU A 46 7.67 -2.52 12.41
N PRO A 47 8.62 -2.53 11.45
CA PRO A 47 8.34 -2.11 10.07
C PRO A 47 7.32 -2.98 9.32
N GLN A 48 7.15 -4.25 9.70
CA GLN A 48 6.13 -5.15 9.12
C GLN A 48 4.74 -4.83 9.66
N THR A 49 4.61 -4.57 10.97
CA THR A 49 3.33 -4.14 11.57
C THR A 49 2.88 -2.82 10.95
N LEU A 50 3.81 -1.88 10.80
CA LEU A 50 3.59 -0.62 10.10
C LEU A 50 3.15 -0.83 8.65
N ALA A 51 3.78 -1.75 7.91
CA ALA A 51 3.36 -2.10 6.55
C ALA A 51 1.93 -2.68 6.51
N LEU A 52 1.55 -3.52 7.47
CA LEU A 52 0.18 -4.05 7.56
C LEU A 52 -0.84 -2.94 7.86
N GLN A 53 -0.50 -1.98 8.72
CA GLN A 53 -1.35 -0.83 9.01
C GLN A 53 -1.58 0.04 7.77
N VAL A 54 -0.52 0.38 7.04
CA VAL A 54 -0.63 1.11 5.78
C VAL A 54 -1.44 0.30 4.76
N ALA A 55 -1.18 -1.00 4.60
CA ALA A 55 -1.95 -1.84 3.68
C ALA A 55 -3.44 -1.88 4.01
N HIS A 56 -3.79 -1.95 5.29
CA HIS A 56 -5.18 -1.87 5.76
C HIS A 56 -5.81 -0.52 5.41
N ASN A 57 -5.11 0.60 5.66
CA ASN A 57 -5.60 1.93 5.31
C ASN A 57 -5.79 2.08 3.79
N LEU A 58 -4.82 1.67 2.98
CA LEU A 58 -4.93 1.67 1.52
C LEU A 58 -6.15 0.89 1.03
N ARG A 59 -6.39 -0.31 1.58
CA ARG A 59 -7.50 -1.18 1.17
C ARG A 59 -8.87 -0.58 1.50
N PHE A 60 -9.05 -0.14 2.74
CA PHE A 60 -10.37 0.16 3.29
C PHE A 60 -10.73 1.63 3.27
N GLN A 61 -9.75 2.54 3.26
CA GLN A 61 -9.99 3.99 3.21
C GLN A 61 -9.75 4.58 1.82
N HIS A 62 -8.85 3.98 1.03
CA HIS A 62 -8.51 4.46 -0.30
C HIS A 62 -8.92 3.50 -1.42
N GLU A 63 -9.61 2.41 -1.10
CA GLU A 63 -10.15 1.42 -2.05
C GLU A 63 -9.09 0.81 -2.97
N TRP A 64 -7.83 0.73 -2.53
CA TRP A 64 -6.79 0.08 -3.31
C TRP A 64 -7.09 -1.40 -3.45
N THR A 65 -6.70 -1.94 -4.60
CA THR A 65 -6.86 -3.35 -4.94
C THR A 65 -5.51 -4.01 -5.18
N ASP A 66 -5.51 -5.34 -5.12
CA ASP A 66 -4.35 -6.18 -5.40
C ASP A 66 -3.06 -5.76 -4.65
N ILE A 67 -3.22 -5.47 -3.36
CA ILE A 67 -2.15 -5.04 -2.48
C ILE A 67 -1.23 -6.22 -2.16
N ARG A 68 0.06 -6.03 -2.44
CA ARG A 68 1.13 -7.00 -2.20
C ARG A 68 2.22 -6.43 -1.32
N MET A 69 2.82 -7.28 -0.51
CA MET A 69 3.92 -6.96 0.40
C MET A 69 5.21 -7.65 -0.07
N HIS A 70 6.29 -6.88 -0.05
CA HIS A 70 7.59 -7.25 -0.62
C HIS A 70 8.64 -7.24 0.47
N PHE A 71 9.33 -8.37 0.65
CA PHE A 71 10.45 -8.53 1.58
C PHE A 71 11.79 -8.70 0.87
N ARG A 72 11.78 -8.79 -0.46
CA ARG A 72 12.96 -8.91 -1.31
C ARG A 72 12.96 -7.80 -2.36
N PRO A 73 14.14 -7.38 -2.83
CA PRO A 73 14.25 -6.44 -3.93
C PRO A 73 13.47 -6.91 -5.14
N SER A 74 13.16 -5.98 -6.02
CA SER A 74 12.48 -6.36 -7.24
C SER A 74 13.37 -7.19 -8.15
N ASP A 75 12.82 -8.25 -8.74
CA ASP A 75 13.54 -9.19 -9.62
C ASP A 75 14.19 -8.49 -10.84
N ARG A 76 13.74 -7.26 -11.15
CA ARG A 76 14.27 -6.42 -12.23
C ARG A 76 15.39 -5.46 -11.78
N THR A 77 15.99 -5.73 -10.63
CA THR A 77 17.00 -4.87 -10.00
C THR A 77 18.19 -5.71 -9.52
N THR A 78 19.37 -5.10 -9.41
CA THR A 78 20.61 -5.76 -8.98
C THR A 78 20.86 -5.72 -7.46
N ALA A 79 19.95 -5.11 -6.69
CA ALA A 79 20.09 -5.00 -5.24
C ALA A 79 19.97 -6.37 -4.57
N SER A 80 20.75 -6.58 -3.52
CA SER A 80 20.80 -7.86 -2.79
C SER A 80 19.73 -7.99 -1.70
N SER A 81 19.23 -6.88 -1.17
CA SER A 81 18.29 -6.87 -0.03
C SER A 81 17.44 -5.61 -0.02
N LEU A 82 16.19 -5.72 0.45
CA LEU A 82 15.38 -4.54 0.78
C LEU A 82 15.70 -4.08 2.20
N PRO A 83 15.86 -2.77 2.44
CA PRO A 83 16.11 -2.26 3.79
C PRO A 83 14.90 -2.43 4.71
N ARG A 84 13.69 -2.59 4.15
CA ARG A 84 12.44 -2.79 4.89
C ARG A 84 11.33 -3.37 3.99
N PRO A 85 10.23 -3.87 4.58
CA PRO A 85 9.07 -4.30 3.82
C PRO A 85 8.47 -3.14 3.02
N MET A 86 8.23 -3.40 1.73
CA MET A 86 7.59 -2.47 0.80
C MET A 86 6.19 -2.98 0.45
N LEU A 87 5.33 -2.08 0.02
CA LEU A 87 4.00 -2.42 -0.48
C LEU A 87 3.90 -2.05 -1.96
N SER A 88 3.01 -2.74 -2.67
CA SER A 88 2.57 -2.33 -4.00
C SER A 88 1.08 -2.57 -4.14
N GLY A 89 0.37 -1.79 -4.94
CA GLY A 89 -1.06 -2.00 -5.18
C GLY A 89 -1.61 -1.12 -6.29
N MET A 90 -2.87 -1.33 -6.62
CA MET A 90 -3.60 -0.59 -7.64
C MET A 90 -4.54 0.43 -6.98
N PRO A 91 -4.29 1.74 -7.12
CA PRO A 91 -5.21 2.77 -6.66
C PRO A 91 -6.50 2.77 -7.52
N PRO A 92 -7.63 3.26 -7.00
CA PRO A 92 -8.88 3.34 -7.79
C PRO A 92 -8.78 4.34 -8.94
N ARG A 93 -7.90 5.34 -8.81
CA ARG A 93 -7.59 6.32 -9.85
C ARG A 93 -6.08 6.55 -9.89
N ARG A 94 -5.59 6.96 -11.06
CA ARG A 94 -4.18 7.28 -11.24
C ARG A 94 -3.75 8.45 -10.35
N LEU A 95 -2.72 8.23 -9.52
CA LEU A 95 -2.31 9.19 -8.48
C LEU A 95 -1.45 10.34 -9.00
N TYR A 96 -0.66 10.08 -10.04
CA TYR A 96 0.23 11.07 -10.63
C TYR A 96 0.23 10.95 -12.14
N VAL A 97 0.13 12.11 -12.78
CA VAL A 97 0.24 12.26 -14.23
C VAL A 97 1.32 13.29 -14.45
N HIS A 98 2.32 12.93 -15.26
CA HIS A 98 3.40 13.86 -15.54
C HIS A 98 2.83 15.10 -16.24
N PRO A 99 3.29 16.33 -15.95
CA PRO A 99 2.70 17.53 -16.55
C PRO A 99 2.78 17.55 -18.09
N ASP A 100 3.83 16.97 -18.68
CA ASP A 100 3.92 16.88 -20.14
C ASP A 100 2.96 15.81 -20.71
N GLU A 101 2.70 14.74 -19.94
CA GLU A 101 1.65 13.78 -20.26
C GLU A 101 0.28 14.44 -20.19
N GLN A 102 0.06 15.29 -19.18
CA GLN A 102 -1.18 16.06 -19.03
C GLN A 102 -1.45 16.94 -20.25
N ILE A 103 -0.42 17.60 -20.78
CA ILE A 103 -0.54 18.39 -22.01
C ILE A 103 -0.87 17.51 -23.22
N GLU A 104 -0.19 16.36 -23.38
CA GLU A 104 -0.47 15.42 -24.48
C GLU A 104 -1.91 14.87 -24.40
N VAL A 105 -2.37 14.49 -23.20
CA VAL A 105 -3.72 13.99 -22.94
C VAL A 105 -4.78 15.04 -23.28
N LEU A 106 -4.60 16.29 -22.81
CA LEU A 106 -5.53 17.39 -23.10
C LEU A 106 -5.56 17.75 -24.60
N LYS A 107 -4.40 17.72 -25.28
CA LYS A 107 -4.34 17.95 -26.73
C LYS A 107 -5.14 16.90 -27.50
N LYS A 108 -4.94 15.62 -27.18
CA LYS A 108 -5.69 14.51 -27.80
C LYS A 108 -7.20 14.60 -27.56
N GLN A 109 -7.63 14.95 -26.35
CA GLN A 109 -9.07 15.12 -26.07
C GLN A 109 -9.69 16.24 -26.89
N ARG A 110 -9.00 17.37 -27.01
CA ARG A 110 -9.45 18.50 -27.83
C ARG A 110 -9.55 18.12 -29.31
N GLU A 111 -8.59 17.37 -29.84
CA GLU A 111 -8.62 16.84 -31.21
C GLU A 111 -9.79 15.87 -31.44
N GLN A 112 -10.17 15.12 -30.40
CA GLN A 112 -11.35 14.24 -30.41
C GLN A 112 -12.68 14.98 -30.14
N GLY A 113 -12.66 16.31 -29.97
CA GLY A 113 -13.85 17.11 -29.66
C GLY A 113 -14.45 16.84 -28.28
N LYS A 114 -13.73 16.15 -27.38
CA LYS A 114 -14.17 15.86 -26.01
C LYS A 114 -13.65 16.95 -25.07
N ALA A 115 -14.46 17.34 -24.10
CA ALA A 115 -14.10 18.29 -23.06
C ALA A 115 -13.88 17.56 -21.72
N GLY A 116 -12.93 18.05 -20.92
CA GLY A 116 -12.71 17.58 -19.55
C GLY A 116 -11.35 16.94 -19.34
N TRP A 117 -11.26 16.08 -18.33
CA TRP A 117 -10.10 15.24 -18.06
C TRP A 117 -10.53 13.79 -18.27
N PRO A 118 -9.78 12.95 -19.01
CA PRO A 118 -10.17 11.56 -19.24
C PRO A 118 -10.05 10.74 -17.97
N ASP A 119 -10.83 9.66 -17.92
CA ASP A 119 -10.52 8.57 -17.00
C ASP A 119 -9.28 7.84 -17.50
N LEU A 120 -8.20 7.92 -16.72
CA LEU A 120 -6.92 7.31 -17.06
C LEU A 120 -6.82 5.96 -16.39
N ALA A 121 -6.29 4.98 -17.12
CA ALA A 121 -6.05 3.64 -16.59
C ALA A 121 -5.25 3.70 -15.28
N SER A 122 -5.68 2.92 -14.30
CA SER A 122 -4.98 2.79 -13.02
C SER A 122 -3.59 2.18 -13.24
N GLU A 123 -2.59 2.69 -12.52
CA GLU A 123 -1.22 2.21 -12.57
C GLU A 123 -0.82 1.67 -11.20
N ARG A 124 -0.11 0.53 -11.18
CA ARG A 124 0.43 -0.02 -9.93
C ARG A 124 1.49 0.91 -9.36
N GLU A 125 1.40 1.19 -8.07
CA GLU A 125 2.33 2.06 -7.38
C GLU A 125 3.10 1.33 -6.27
N TRP A 126 4.38 1.67 -6.11
CA TRP A 126 5.17 1.34 -4.93
C TRP A 126 4.73 2.22 -3.76
N VAL A 127 4.58 1.64 -2.58
CA VAL A 127 4.28 2.36 -1.35
C VAL A 127 5.34 2.02 -0.31
N LEU A 128 5.97 3.05 0.25
CA LEU A 128 6.96 2.98 1.31
C LEU A 128 6.27 3.34 2.64
N PRO A 129 5.96 2.36 3.50
CA PRO A 129 5.43 2.62 4.84
C PRO A 129 6.52 3.31 5.66
N THR A 130 6.18 4.33 6.46
CA THR A 130 7.09 5.03 7.38
C THR A 130 6.35 5.49 8.62
N GLN A 131 7.08 5.79 9.69
CA GLN A 131 6.51 6.38 10.89
C GLN A 131 6.96 7.83 11.02
N LEU A 132 6.13 8.71 11.55
CA LEU A 132 6.46 10.13 11.69
C LEU A 132 7.72 10.39 12.53
N LYS A 133 7.95 9.56 13.55
CA LYS A 133 9.11 9.63 14.45
C LYS A 133 10.40 9.07 13.82
N GLU A 134 10.31 8.45 12.64
CA GLU A 134 11.45 7.89 11.92
C GLU A 134 12.25 8.99 11.22
N THR A 135 13.57 8.99 11.40
CA THR A 135 14.46 9.92 10.69
C THR A 135 14.86 9.36 9.34
N TRP A 136 14.46 10.04 8.27
CA TRP A 136 14.79 9.69 6.90
C TRP A 136 15.95 10.54 6.37
N THR A 137 17.01 9.87 5.93
CA THR A 137 18.12 10.51 5.23
C THR A 137 18.01 10.26 3.73
N LEU A 138 18.61 11.14 2.92
CA LEU A 138 18.67 10.94 1.46
C LEU A 138 19.32 9.59 1.10
N ARG A 139 20.32 9.16 1.88
CA ARG A 139 20.94 7.85 1.69
C ARG A 139 19.94 6.69 1.87
N ARG A 140 19.11 6.73 2.91
CA ARG A 140 18.09 5.69 3.12
C ARG A 140 17.06 5.66 1.99
N PHE A 141 16.68 6.83 1.48
CA PHE A 141 15.81 6.89 0.30
C PHE A 141 16.49 6.29 -0.93
N ALA A 142 17.77 6.62 -1.17
CA ALA A 142 18.53 6.05 -2.28
C ALA A 142 18.61 4.52 -2.18
N GLU A 143 18.92 3.97 -1.00
CA GLU A 143 18.96 2.52 -0.77
C GLU A 143 17.59 1.84 -1.05
N VAL A 144 16.47 2.52 -0.77
CA VAL A 144 15.14 2.04 -1.15
C VAL A 144 14.97 2.08 -2.67
N PHE A 145 15.22 3.21 -3.32
CA PHE A 145 15.06 3.33 -4.77
C PHE A 145 15.97 2.40 -5.57
N ASP A 146 17.19 2.16 -5.08
CA ASP A 146 18.15 1.22 -5.65
C ASP A 146 17.67 -0.22 -5.62
N ALA A 147 16.75 -0.57 -4.72
CA ALA A 147 16.19 -1.92 -4.60
C ALA A 147 14.85 -2.13 -5.31
N LEU A 148 14.27 -1.06 -5.87
CA LEU A 148 12.97 -1.08 -6.55
C LEU A 148 13.13 -1.01 -8.06
N ALA A 149 12.28 -1.74 -8.77
CA ALA A 149 12.07 -1.51 -10.19
C ALA A 149 11.28 -0.21 -10.43
N VAL A 150 11.34 0.34 -11.65
CA VAL A 150 10.60 1.55 -12.03
C VAL A 150 9.08 1.41 -11.79
N VAL A 151 8.56 0.21 -12.08
CA VAL A 151 7.16 -0.18 -11.84
C VAL A 151 7.18 -1.53 -11.14
N PRO A 152 6.33 -1.78 -10.12
CA PRO A 152 6.22 -3.10 -9.50
C PRO A 152 5.68 -4.13 -10.51
N ALA A 153 6.22 -5.36 -10.53
CA ALA A 153 5.70 -6.37 -11.44
C ALA A 153 4.35 -6.93 -10.95
N GLU A 154 3.53 -7.39 -11.89
CA GLU A 154 2.30 -8.10 -11.54
C GLU A 154 2.65 -9.44 -10.88
N GLY A 155 1.99 -9.75 -9.76
CA GLY A 155 2.25 -10.99 -9.02
C GLY A 155 3.51 -10.98 -8.13
N GLU A 156 4.34 -9.93 -8.17
CA GLU A 156 5.51 -9.81 -7.32
C GLU A 156 5.11 -9.50 -5.86
N GLY A 157 5.75 -10.17 -4.91
CA GLY A 157 5.44 -10.06 -3.49
C GLY A 157 4.28 -10.94 -3.03
N GLY A 158 4.09 -11.05 -1.72
CA GLY A 158 3.00 -11.81 -1.11
C GLY A 158 1.70 -11.01 -1.12
N ALA A 159 0.60 -11.61 -1.58
CA ALA A 159 -0.72 -11.00 -1.47
C ALA A 159 -1.08 -10.76 0.01
N VAL A 160 -1.41 -9.51 0.36
CA VAL A 160 -1.69 -9.12 1.75
C VAL A 160 -3.10 -9.54 2.17
N PHE A 161 -4.06 -9.40 1.24
CA PHE A 161 -5.44 -9.81 1.44
C PHE A 161 -5.67 -11.08 0.64
N SER A 162 -6.07 -12.15 1.33
CA SER A 162 -6.54 -13.35 0.65
C SER A 162 -7.89 -13.02 0.03
N ASN A 163 -7.94 -12.77 -1.27
CA ASN A 163 -9.21 -12.88 -1.96
C ASN A 163 -9.65 -14.33 -1.78
N GLY A 164 -10.82 -14.57 -1.17
CA GLY A 164 -11.42 -15.90 -1.05
C GLY A 164 -11.78 -16.56 -2.39
N THR A 165 -11.26 -16.06 -3.51
CA THR A 165 -11.38 -16.63 -4.83
C THR A 165 -10.26 -17.64 -5.00
N SER A 166 -10.60 -18.91 -4.79
CA SER A 166 -9.96 -20.02 -5.50
C SER A 166 -9.74 -19.62 -6.95
N LYS A 167 -8.60 -20.01 -7.52
CA LYS A 167 -8.11 -19.64 -8.86
C LYS A 167 -8.94 -20.23 -10.02
N ALA A 168 -10.25 -20.43 -9.84
CA ALA A 168 -11.20 -20.91 -10.82
C ALA A 168 -12.45 -20.02 -10.74
N ASP A 169 -12.92 -19.56 -11.90
CA ASP A 169 -14.15 -18.76 -12.08
C ASP A 169 -14.04 -17.25 -11.86
N VAL A 170 -13.03 -16.62 -12.47
CA VAL A 170 -13.27 -15.29 -13.07
C VAL A 170 -13.71 -15.57 -14.51
N PRO A 171 -15.00 -15.40 -14.86
CA PRO A 171 -15.36 -15.38 -16.26
C PRO A 171 -14.58 -14.22 -16.89
N ALA A 172 -13.84 -14.51 -17.95
CA ALA A 172 -13.28 -13.50 -18.82
C ALA A 172 -14.43 -12.58 -19.24
N HIS A 173 -14.54 -11.43 -18.58
CA HIS A 173 -15.54 -10.44 -18.91
C HIS A 173 -15.22 -9.98 -20.33
N GLY A 174 -16.19 -10.19 -21.22
CA GLY A 174 -16.05 -10.06 -22.67
C GLY A 174 -15.29 -8.82 -23.07
N SER A 175 -14.22 -9.04 -23.83
CA SER A 175 -13.48 -8.04 -24.56
C SER A 175 -14.31 -7.58 -25.77
N ASP A 176 -15.45 -6.94 -25.51
CA ASP A 176 -16.23 -6.21 -26.52
C ASP A 176 -16.35 -4.76 -26.04
N GLY A 177 -15.21 -4.08 -26.05
CA GLY A 177 -15.05 -2.67 -25.77
C GLY A 177 -13.81 -2.18 -26.51
N ASP A 178 -14.01 -1.71 -27.74
CA ASP A 178 -13.03 -0.97 -28.53
C ASP A 178 -12.54 0.25 -27.73
N GLY A 179 -11.40 0.13 -27.05
CA GLY A 179 -10.95 1.13 -26.09
C GLY A 179 -9.68 0.76 -25.34
N ALA A 180 -8.53 0.99 -25.98
CA ALA A 180 -7.21 1.14 -25.38
C ALA A 180 -6.79 0.03 -24.40
N GLU A 181 -6.23 -1.06 -24.94
CA GLU A 181 -5.33 -1.93 -24.19
C GLU A 181 -4.31 -1.08 -23.43
N GLY A 182 -4.14 -1.38 -22.15
CA GLY A 182 -3.42 -0.58 -21.16
C GLY A 182 -1.93 -0.41 -21.45
N GLU A 183 -1.59 0.44 -22.42
CA GLU A 183 -0.25 0.96 -22.57
C GLU A 183 0.08 1.79 -21.32
N MET A 184 0.77 1.15 -20.37
CA MET A 184 1.48 1.84 -19.31
C MET A 184 2.20 3.04 -19.90
N SER A 185 1.90 4.20 -19.33
CA SER A 185 2.34 5.48 -19.88
C SER A 185 3.85 5.47 -20.17
N LYS A 186 4.26 5.90 -21.37
CA LYS A 186 5.68 6.03 -21.72
C LYS A 186 6.45 6.84 -20.66
N TRP A 187 5.79 7.80 -20.02
CA TRP A 187 6.36 8.60 -18.95
C TRP A 187 6.57 7.80 -17.67
N ARG A 188 5.76 6.78 -17.37
CA ARG A 188 6.01 5.90 -16.24
C ARG A 188 7.33 5.13 -16.38
N LYS A 189 7.66 4.69 -17.60
CA LYS A 189 8.85 3.86 -17.90
C LYS A 189 10.13 4.67 -18.11
N THR A 190 10.00 5.89 -18.63
CA THR A 190 11.14 6.74 -19.04
C THR A 190 11.51 7.82 -18.02
N GLN A 191 10.62 8.12 -17.06
CA GLN A 191 10.90 9.08 -15.99
C GLN A 191 11.62 8.42 -14.81
N PRO A 192 12.19 9.22 -13.90
CA PRO A 192 12.80 8.68 -12.69
C PRO A 192 11.80 7.87 -11.86
N LYS A 193 12.33 6.91 -11.08
CA LYS A 193 11.51 6.05 -10.22
C LYS A 193 10.67 6.93 -9.29
N ARG A 194 9.46 6.48 -8.97
CA ARG A 194 8.59 7.16 -8.01
C ARG A 194 7.91 6.16 -7.10
N LEU A 195 7.67 6.58 -5.88
CA LEU A 195 6.94 5.82 -4.86
C LEU A 195 6.02 6.74 -4.07
N LEU A 196 5.04 6.15 -3.40
CA LEU A 196 4.17 6.80 -2.44
C LEU A 196 4.73 6.58 -1.02
N LEU A 197 5.22 7.64 -0.39
CA LEU A 197 5.58 7.62 1.02
C LEU A 197 4.30 7.66 1.86
N ALA A 198 4.04 6.60 2.63
CA ALA A 198 2.92 6.53 3.55
C ALA A 198 3.43 6.68 4.98
N THR A 199 3.23 7.85 5.59
CA THR A 199 3.72 8.17 6.93
C THR A 199 2.59 8.02 7.95
N VAL A 200 2.79 7.16 8.94
CA VAL A 200 1.85 6.92 10.03
C VAL A 200 2.24 7.74 11.25
N ASP A 201 1.27 8.43 11.83
CA ASP A 201 1.40 9.17 13.10
C ASP A 201 0.90 8.33 14.29
N ASP A 202 1.15 8.77 15.52
CA ASP A 202 0.76 8.04 16.74
C ASP A 202 -0.75 8.05 17.02
N ASP A 203 -1.49 8.99 16.45
CA ASP A 203 -2.95 9.02 16.43
C ASP A 203 -3.58 8.10 15.35
N SER A 204 -2.76 7.31 14.64
CA SER A 204 -3.13 6.45 13.51
C SER A 204 -3.51 7.17 12.21
N THR A 205 -3.28 8.49 12.11
CA THR A 205 -3.37 9.22 10.84
C THR A 205 -2.31 8.71 9.88
N VAL A 206 -2.69 8.51 8.61
CA VAL A 206 -1.76 8.13 7.54
C VAL A 206 -1.74 9.23 6.49
N VAL A 207 -0.55 9.78 6.23
CA VAL A 207 -0.32 10.83 5.23
C VAL A 207 0.45 10.25 4.06
N TYR A 208 0.06 10.64 2.84
CA TYR A 208 0.65 10.13 1.61
C TYR A 208 1.35 11.24 0.81
N TYR A 209 2.62 11.01 0.46
CA TYR A 209 3.41 11.90 -0.40
C TYR A 209 3.99 11.14 -1.59
N ILE A 210 4.02 11.77 -2.76
CA ILE A 210 4.70 11.19 -3.93
C ILE A 210 6.15 11.67 -3.95
N ILE A 211 7.08 10.72 -3.97
CA ILE A 211 8.53 10.97 -3.99
C ILE A 211 9.11 10.43 -5.28
N HIS A 212 10.01 11.20 -5.90
CA HIS A 212 10.73 10.83 -7.11
C HIS A 212 12.22 10.68 -6.83
N ASP A 213 12.84 9.73 -7.52
CA ASP A 213 14.29 9.48 -7.53
C ASP A 213 15.00 10.45 -8.49
N GLY A 214 15.06 11.73 -8.13
CA GLY A 214 15.80 12.72 -8.91
C GLY A 214 15.23 14.13 -8.85
N ILE A 215 15.94 15.05 -9.51
CA ILE A 215 15.57 16.45 -9.60
C ILE A 215 14.52 16.61 -10.71
N VAL A 216 13.32 17.06 -10.34
CA VAL A 216 12.32 17.55 -11.30
C VAL A 216 12.84 18.87 -11.87
N LYS A 217 12.91 19.00 -13.20
CA LYS A 217 13.39 20.24 -13.84
C LYS A 217 12.53 21.43 -13.36
N PRO A 218 13.13 22.48 -12.77
CA PRO A 218 12.38 23.67 -12.39
C PRO A 218 11.78 24.31 -13.63
N ARG A 219 10.48 24.64 -13.57
CA ARG A 219 9.83 25.38 -14.65
C ARG A 219 10.17 26.85 -14.49
N GLN A 220 10.60 27.48 -15.58
CA GLN A 220 10.45 28.93 -15.71
C GLN A 220 8.97 29.19 -15.98
N ASN A 221 8.37 30.01 -15.12
CA ASN A 221 7.01 30.51 -15.29
C ASN A 221 6.97 31.61 -16.33
#